data_AF-A0A3L7N4V6-F1
#
_entry.id   AF-A0A3L7N4V6-F1
#
_cell.length_a   1.000
_cell.length_b   1.000
_cell.length_c   1.000
_cell.angle_alpha   90.00
_cell.angle_beta   90.00
_cell.angle_gamma   90.00
#
_symmetry.space_group_name_H-M   'P 1'
#
loop_
_entity.id
_entity.type
_entity.pdbx_description
1 polymer ?
#
loop_
_entity_poly.entity_id
_entity_poly.type
_entity_poly.pdbx_seq_one_letter_code
_entity_poly.pdbx_strand_id
1 'polypeptide(L)'
;MTQTKFIWLATILLITITPSLYAQKAPYDVFPPAEAPYYRVRYEASTNPGELTFPVNYTIWIPKDVKNLRGVIVHQHGCGEGSCKSGLTGAYDLHWQALAKKHDCALLAPSYEQPEKGDCQMWCDPRNGSSAAFQKCLVDLGAKSGHPELSKLPWALWGHSGGGHWAGGMVLMHPERVAAAWLRSGVPLLKANPERSTIKAHTLPDAALKVPVMCNPGTKEGVTVKDSRFGGVWAANETFFNEVRSKGGLISVAVDPLSSHECGNQRYLAIIWLDACLSARLPKIATNPLNAMPTDQAWLAPITGSEAQPMAKFSGEPLKAAWLPNEAIAKSWMQYVKDTLVSDSTPPSAPTNLQVKGNELNWEAEADLESGLASFIIERDGKFLANLPETGKNPFGRPIFQNLQYSDTPSQPLVPMKYTDMKAEAGKKHTYRVITVNTAGLKSKPSADSK
;
A
#
# COMPACT_ATOMS: atom_id res chain seq x y z
N MET A 1 28.36 -51.27 67.20
CA MET A 1 27.05 -51.08 66.53
C MET A 1 27.10 -49.74 65.82
N THR A 2 27.51 -49.74 64.56
CA THR A 2 27.73 -48.55 63.73
C THR A 2 26.62 -48.48 62.69
N GLN A 3 25.81 -47.41 62.74
CA GLN A 3 24.72 -47.15 61.80
C GLN A 3 25.26 -46.56 60.49
N THR A 4 25.01 -47.25 59.39
CA THR A 4 25.32 -46.81 58.02
C THR A 4 24.13 -46.01 57.47
N LYS A 5 24.34 -44.74 57.12
CA LYS A 5 23.35 -43.88 56.45
C LYS A 5 23.32 -44.14 54.95
N PHE A 6 22.15 -44.49 54.41
CA PHE A 6 21.87 -44.51 52.98
C PHE A 6 21.57 -43.09 52.49
N ILE A 7 22.31 -42.61 51.49
CA ILE A 7 22.03 -41.36 50.77
C ILE A 7 21.34 -41.74 49.46
N TRP A 8 20.09 -41.32 49.30
CA TRP A 8 19.35 -41.38 48.04
C TRP A 8 19.77 -40.21 47.15
N LEU A 9 20.41 -40.49 46.01
CA LEU A 9 20.58 -39.51 44.94
C LEU A 9 19.27 -39.40 44.15
N ALA A 10 18.58 -38.28 44.27
CA ALA A 10 17.48 -37.90 43.39
C ALA A 10 18.06 -37.24 42.13
N THR A 11 18.00 -37.93 41.00
CA THR A 11 18.38 -37.38 39.69
C THR A 11 17.27 -36.44 39.23
N ILE A 12 17.51 -35.13 39.32
CA ILE A 12 16.62 -34.10 38.77
C ILE A 12 16.82 -34.07 37.24
N LEU A 13 15.83 -34.57 36.51
CA LEU A 13 15.76 -34.46 35.06
C LEU A 13 15.33 -33.03 34.69
N LEU A 14 16.30 -32.17 34.31
CA LEU A 14 16.00 -30.86 33.73
C LEU A 14 15.43 -31.05 32.32
N ILE A 15 14.10 -30.96 32.18
CA ILE A 15 13.46 -30.85 30.88
C ILE A 15 13.64 -29.41 30.40
N THR A 16 14.60 -29.19 29.52
CA THR A 16 14.74 -27.93 28.79
C THR A 16 13.58 -27.79 27.80
N ILE A 17 12.54 -27.05 28.17
CA ILE A 17 11.52 -26.59 27.23
C ILE A 17 12.20 -25.52 26.37
N THR A 18 12.67 -25.92 25.19
CA THR A 18 13.05 -24.95 24.16
C THR A 18 11.77 -24.24 23.71
N PRO A 19 11.68 -22.91 23.80
CA PRO A 19 10.59 -22.21 23.14
C PRO A 19 10.71 -22.54 21.66
N SER A 20 9.72 -23.23 21.11
CA SER A 20 9.63 -23.42 19.67
C SER A 20 9.60 -22.02 19.05
N LEU A 21 10.69 -21.63 18.38
CA LEU A 21 10.67 -20.49 17.47
C LEU A 21 9.63 -20.86 16.41
N TYR A 22 8.39 -20.38 16.58
CA TYR A 22 7.30 -20.68 15.66
C TYR A 22 7.59 -19.95 14.35
N ALA A 23 8.23 -20.67 13.43
CA ALA A 23 8.47 -20.18 12.08
C ALA A 23 7.13 -20.00 11.36
N GLN A 24 7.09 -18.98 10.49
CA GLN A 24 5.98 -18.77 9.57
C GLN A 24 5.79 -20.02 8.72
N LYS A 25 4.54 -20.46 8.57
CA LYS A 25 4.20 -21.67 7.82
C LYS A 25 3.76 -21.34 6.41
N ALA A 26 3.89 -22.30 5.50
CA ALA A 26 3.31 -22.21 4.18
C ALA A 26 1.82 -21.82 4.25
N PRO A 27 1.34 -20.96 3.33
CA PRO A 27 2.07 -20.43 2.17
C PRO A 27 2.73 -19.06 2.42
N TYR A 28 2.93 -18.69 3.69
CA TYR A 28 3.47 -17.40 4.07
C TYR A 28 4.96 -17.44 4.39
N ASP A 29 5.62 -18.58 4.25
CA ASP A 29 7.04 -18.82 4.56
C ASP A 29 8.01 -18.30 3.49
N VAL A 30 7.50 -17.86 2.34
CA VAL A 30 8.30 -17.27 1.24
C VAL A 30 8.06 -15.77 1.15
N PHE A 31 9.06 -15.00 1.60
CA PHE A 31 9.02 -13.54 1.60
C PHE A 31 10.41 -12.94 1.43
N PRO A 32 10.51 -11.67 0.96
CA PRO A 32 11.79 -11.01 0.83
C PRO A 32 12.44 -10.75 2.21
N PRO A 33 13.78 -10.71 2.28
CA PRO A 33 14.49 -10.37 3.51
C PRO A 33 14.15 -8.94 3.95
N ALA A 34 14.09 -8.72 5.26
CA ALA A 34 13.83 -7.41 5.86
C ALA A 34 15.08 -6.88 6.57
N GLU A 35 16.15 -6.75 5.80
CA GLU A 35 17.38 -6.06 6.19
C GLU A 35 17.26 -4.58 5.81
N ALA A 36 17.97 -3.71 6.53
CA ALA A 36 17.94 -2.27 6.28
C ALA A 36 18.13 -1.97 4.78
N PRO A 37 17.28 -1.12 4.17
CA PRO A 37 16.33 -0.18 4.79
C PRO A 37 14.95 -0.75 5.17
N TYR A 38 14.79 -2.06 5.15
CA TYR A 38 13.57 -2.76 5.55
C TYR A 38 13.69 -3.30 6.98
N TYR A 39 12.57 -3.30 7.70
CA TYR A 39 12.48 -3.87 9.04
C TYR A 39 11.18 -4.66 9.16
N ARG A 40 11.22 -5.73 9.95
CA ARG A 40 10.05 -6.60 10.18
C ARG A 40 9.90 -6.95 11.65
N VAL A 41 8.65 -6.95 12.11
CA VAL A 41 8.22 -7.55 13.36
C VAL A 41 7.08 -8.53 13.08
N ARG A 42 7.00 -9.57 13.91
CA ARG A 42 5.98 -10.60 13.84
C ARG A 42 5.26 -10.70 15.18
N TYR A 43 3.95 -10.86 15.13
CA TYR A 43 3.14 -11.25 16.28
C TYR A 43 2.43 -12.57 15.98
N GLU A 44 2.39 -13.45 16.98
CA GLU A 44 1.62 -14.69 16.92
C GLU A 44 0.13 -14.43 17.18
N ALA A 45 -0.71 -15.39 16.78
CA ALA A 45 -2.13 -15.37 17.09
C ALA A 45 -2.36 -15.34 18.61
N SER A 46 -3.29 -14.50 19.05
CA SER A 46 -3.79 -14.52 20.41
C SER A 46 -5.05 -15.36 20.55
N THR A 47 -5.21 -15.97 21.73
CA THR A 47 -6.45 -16.63 22.16
C THR A 47 -7.26 -15.75 23.11
N ASN A 48 -6.75 -14.57 23.48
CA ASN A 48 -7.45 -13.65 24.38
C ASN A 48 -8.59 -12.92 23.64
N PRO A 49 -9.75 -12.73 24.27
CA PRO A 49 -10.85 -11.98 23.68
C PRO A 49 -10.44 -10.55 23.29
N GLY A 50 -10.76 -10.14 22.06
CA GLY A 50 -10.49 -8.79 21.54
C GLY A 50 -9.06 -8.57 21.02
N GLU A 51 -8.16 -9.53 21.21
CA GLU A 51 -6.83 -9.51 20.58
C GLU A 51 -6.86 -10.18 19.20
N LEU A 52 -5.83 -9.89 18.40
CA LEU A 52 -5.75 -10.37 17.02
C LEU A 52 -5.57 -11.90 16.99
N THR A 53 -6.53 -12.60 16.41
CA THR A 53 -6.56 -14.08 16.40
C THR A 53 -5.79 -14.70 15.24
N PHE A 54 -5.18 -13.89 14.38
CA PHE A 54 -4.30 -14.36 13.31
C PHE A 54 -2.88 -13.87 13.55
N PRO A 55 -1.86 -14.69 13.26
CA PRO A 55 -0.50 -14.18 13.23
C PRO A 55 -0.38 -13.10 12.15
N VAL A 56 0.56 -12.17 12.35
CA VAL A 56 0.77 -11.07 11.42
C VAL A 56 2.25 -10.71 11.32
N ASN A 57 2.68 -10.47 10.09
CA ASN A 57 3.96 -9.83 9.80
C ASN A 57 3.73 -8.38 9.40
N TYR A 58 4.44 -7.46 10.05
CA TYR A 58 4.51 -6.07 9.65
C TYR A 58 5.88 -5.79 9.06
N THR A 59 5.94 -5.50 7.77
CA THR A 59 7.18 -5.05 7.11
C THR A 59 7.09 -3.57 6.85
N ILE A 60 8.16 -2.83 7.18
CA ILE A 60 8.28 -1.40 6.92
C ILE A 60 9.54 -1.13 6.10
N TRP A 61 9.44 -0.23 5.14
CA TRP A 61 10.54 0.40 4.45
C TRP A 61 10.68 1.84 4.91
N ILE A 62 11.90 2.26 5.19
CA ILE A 62 12.23 3.63 5.61
C ILE A 62 13.26 4.20 4.62
N PRO A 63 13.04 5.40 4.05
CA PRO A 63 14.02 6.02 3.16
C PRO A 63 15.39 6.14 3.84
N LYS A 64 16.47 5.68 3.17
CA LYS A 64 17.82 5.59 3.76
C LYS A 64 18.34 6.90 4.39
N ASP A 65 17.97 8.04 3.81
CA ASP A 65 18.50 9.36 4.19
C ASP A 65 17.53 10.20 5.04
N VAL A 66 16.41 9.63 5.49
CA VAL A 66 15.41 10.38 6.27
C VAL A 66 15.88 10.58 7.70
N LYS A 67 15.92 11.84 8.15
CA LYS A 67 16.31 12.17 9.53
C LYS A 67 15.14 12.08 10.51
N ASN A 68 13.98 12.55 10.09
CA ASN A 68 12.75 12.51 10.89
C ASN A 68 11.61 12.12 9.97
N LEU A 69 10.87 11.09 10.35
CA LEU A 69 9.68 10.70 9.61
C LEU A 69 8.52 11.65 9.91
N ARG A 70 7.68 11.92 8.90
CA ARG A 70 6.49 12.78 9.01
C ARG A 70 5.17 12.01 8.99
N GLY A 71 5.19 10.75 8.56
CA GLY A 71 4.02 9.91 8.42
C GLY A 71 4.36 8.45 8.12
N VAL A 72 3.32 7.62 8.09
CA VAL A 72 3.39 6.22 7.64
C VAL A 72 2.34 6.00 6.56
N ILE A 73 2.76 5.55 5.38
CA ILE A 73 1.85 5.06 4.35
C ILE A 73 1.64 3.57 4.60
N VAL A 74 0.39 3.15 4.77
CA VAL A 74 0.02 1.76 5.03
C VAL A 74 -0.66 1.19 3.79
N HIS A 75 -0.09 0.13 3.23
CA HIS A 75 -0.65 -0.59 2.08
C HIS A 75 -1.21 -1.94 2.55
N GLN A 76 -2.53 -2.01 2.67
CA GLN A 76 -3.24 -3.14 3.27
C GLN A 76 -3.87 -4.05 2.22
N HIS A 77 -3.49 -5.32 2.23
CA HIS A 77 -4.04 -6.36 1.36
C HIS A 77 -5.52 -6.67 1.63
N GLY A 78 -6.14 -7.46 0.73
CA GLY A 78 -7.52 -7.95 0.88
C GLY A 78 -7.68 -9.25 1.66
N CYS A 79 -8.92 -9.73 1.74
CA CYS A 79 -9.27 -10.96 2.45
C CYS A 79 -8.77 -12.23 1.74
N GLY A 80 -8.53 -13.26 2.55
CA GLY A 80 -8.23 -14.61 2.10
C GLY A 80 -6.76 -14.83 1.75
N GLU A 81 -6.32 -16.08 1.88
CA GLU A 81 -4.91 -16.48 1.81
C GLU A 81 -4.14 -15.93 0.60
N GLY A 82 -4.76 -15.95 -0.59
CA GLY A 82 -4.16 -15.40 -1.81
C GLY A 82 -3.86 -13.89 -1.71
N SER A 83 -4.80 -13.12 -1.17
CA SER A 83 -4.62 -11.68 -0.96
C SER A 83 -3.66 -11.40 0.19
N CYS A 84 -3.73 -12.15 1.28
CA CYS A 84 -2.84 -12.00 2.42
C CYS A 84 -1.36 -12.12 2.02
N LYS A 85 -1.01 -13.08 1.16
CA LYS A 85 0.35 -13.21 0.60
C LYS A 85 0.82 -11.97 -0.16
N SER A 86 -0.09 -11.21 -0.76
CA SER A 86 0.25 -9.97 -1.45
C SER A 86 0.87 -8.95 -0.47
N GLY A 87 0.47 -8.97 0.81
CA GLY A 87 1.01 -8.09 1.85
C GLY A 87 2.51 -8.30 2.12
N LEU A 88 3.06 -9.49 1.84
CA LEU A 88 4.48 -9.81 2.09
C LEU A 88 5.44 -8.94 1.27
N THR A 89 4.99 -8.39 0.14
CA THR A 89 5.82 -7.57 -0.76
C THR A 89 5.41 -6.11 -0.81
N GLY A 90 4.32 -5.68 -0.15
CA GLY A 90 3.81 -4.32 -0.26
C GLY A 90 4.82 -3.24 0.13
N ALA A 91 5.65 -3.49 1.15
CA ALA A 91 6.69 -2.55 1.59
C ALA A 91 7.84 -2.39 0.56
N TYR A 92 7.95 -3.31 -0.41
CA TYR A 92 8.99 -3.33 -1.45
C TYR A 92 8.52 -2.75 -2.78
N ASP A 93 7.30 -2.19 -2.85
CA ASP A 93 6.78 -1.58 -4.07
C ASP A 93 7.46 -0.23 -4.33
N LEU A 94 8.22 -0.14 -5.41
CA LEU A 94 9.02 1.03 -5.74
C LEU A 94 8.17 2.29 -5.99
N HIS A 95 6.95 2.14 -6.49
CA HIS A 95 6.08 3.28 -6.79
C HIS A 95 5.47 3.86 -5.51
N TRP A 96 5.03 2.99 -4.60
CA TRP A 96 4.57 3.40 -3.27
C TRP A 96 5.72 3.94 -2.41
N GLN A 97 6.95 3.41 -2.57
CA GLN A 97 8.15 3.97 -1.94
C GLN A 97 8.48 5.38 -2.43
N ALA A 98 8.27 5.68 -3.71
CA ALA A 98 8.46 7.03 -4.26
C ALA A 98 7.53 8.05 -3.58
N LEU A 99 6.25 7.69 -3.38
CA LEU A 99 5.30 8.50 -2.62
C LEU A 99 5.75 8.70 -1.17
N ALA A 100 6.13 7.60 -0.49
CA ALA A 100 6.61 7.67 0.89
C ALA A 100 7.85 8.58 1.00
N LYS A 101 8.83 8.41 0.11
CA LYS A 101 10.05 9.21 0.08
C LYS A 101 9.78 10.69 -0.09
N LYS A 102 8.90 11.08 -1.04
CA LYS A 102 8.55 12.48 -1.29
C LYS A 102 8.05 13.22 -0.03
N HIS A 103 7.39 12.49 0.86
CA HIS A 103 6.76 13.04 2.06
C HIS A 103 7.52 12.76 3.36
N ASP A 104 8.76 12.26 3.28
CA ASP A 104 9.51 11.77 4.45
C ASP A 104 8.68 10.77 5.29
N CYS A 105 7.94 9.90 4.60
CA CYS A 105 7.12 8.86 5.22
C CYS A 105 7.81 7.51 5.12
N ALA A 106 7.46 6.61 6.04
CA ALA A 106 7.75 5.20 5.90
C ALA A 106 6.63 4.51 5.09
N LEU A 107 6.94 3.41 4.42
CA LEU A 107 5.94 2.54 3.77
C LEU A 107 5.82 1.24 4.56
N LEU A 108 4.62 0.92 5.04
CA LEU A 108 4.34 -0.25 5.86
C LEU A 108 3.29 -1.14 5.20
N ALA A 109 3.57 -2.44 5.15
CA ALA A 109 2.64 -3.45 4.66
C ALA A 109 2.47 -4.56 5.71
N PRO A 110 1.26 -4.73 6.25
CA PRO A 110 0.90 -5.90 7.05
C PRO A 110 0.67 -7.12 6.15
N SER A 111 0.86 -8.32 6.70
CA SER A 111 0.46 -9.59 6.09
C SER A 111 -0.18 -10.45 7.18
N TYR A 112 -1.51 -10.44 7.25
CA TYR A 112 -2.29 -11.24 8.20
C TYR A 112 -2.40 -12.68 7.70
N GLU A 113 -2.06 -13.65 8.54
CA GLU A 113 -2.06 -15.08 8.17
C GLU A 113 -3.44 -15.71 8.37
N GLN A 114 -4.45 -15.09 7.76
CA GLN A 114 -5.81 -15.63 7.70
C GLN A 114 -5.80 -16.96 6.92
N PRO A 115 -6.29 -18.07 7.50
CA PRO A 115 -6.47 -19.32 6.75
C PRO A 115 -7.51 -19.15 5.64
N GLU A 116 -7.48 -19.99 4.61
CA GLU A 116 -8.41 -19.91 3.45
C GLU A 116 -9.90 -19.78 3.84
N LYS A 117 -10.33 -20.50 4.89
CA LYS A 117 -11.70 -20.49 5.42
C LYS A 117 -11.88 -19.62 6.66
N GLY A 118 -10.84 -18.88 7.07
CA GLY A 118 -10.91 -17.98 8.22
C GLY A 118 -11.88 -16.83 7.96
N ASP A 119 -12.54 -16.35 9.01
CA ASP A 119 -13.38 -15.16 8.90
C ASP A 119 -12.51 -13.91 8.77
N CYS A 120 -12.66 -13.19 7.66
CA CYS A 120 -11.89 -11.97 7.41
C CYS A 120 -12.19 -10.88 8.45
N GLN A 121 -13.39 -10.85 9.04
CA GLN A 121 -13.76 -9.87 10.07
C GLN A 121 -12.84 -9.92 11.28
N MET A 122 -12.19 -11.06 11.56
CA MET A 122 -11.27 -11.20 12.70
C MET A 122 -9.98 -10.38 12.57
N TRP A 123 -9.70 -9.79 11.41
CA TRP A 123 -8.64 -8.77 11.28
C TRP A 123 -9.11 -7.51 10.54
N CYS A 124 -10.00 -7.64 9.55
CA CYS A 124 -10.39 -6.49 8.75
C CYS A 124 -11.30 -5.53 9.51
N ASP A 125 -12.03 -5.98 10.52
CA ASP A 125 -12.60 -5.09 11.53
C ASP A 125 -11.48 -4.70 12.52
N PRO A 126 -11.05 -3.43 12.54
CA PRO A 126 -9.94 -2.98 13.39
C PRO A 126 -10.18 -3.19 14.90
N ARG A 127 -11.44 -3.37 15.32
CA ARG A 127 -11.81 -3.62 16.72
C ARG A 127 -11.42 -5.02 17.20
N ASN A 128 -11.22 -5.98 16.28
CA ASN A 128 -10.80 -7.34 16.59
C ASN A 128 -9.27 -7.46 16.74
N GLY A 129 -8.66 -6.48 17.39
CA GLY A 129 -7.24 -6.49 17.76
C GLY A 129 -6.25 -6.04 16.68
N SER A 130 -6.63 -5.97 15.40
CA SER A 130 -5.69 -5.55 14.34
C SER A 130 -5.27 -4.09 14.45
N SER A 131 -6.14 -3.18 14.96
CA SER A 131 -5.76 -1.79 15.26
C SER A 131 -4.72 -1.72 16.38
N ALA A 132 -4.90 -2.51 17.44
CA ALA A 132 -3.98 -2.55 18.56
C ALA A 132 -2.62 -3.16 18.15
N ALA A 133 -2.64 -4.25 17.39
CA ALA A 133 -1.44 -4.89 16.85
C ALA A 133 -0.66 -3.94 15.91
N PHE A 134 -1.36 -3.21 15.04
CA PHE A 134 -0.74 -2.21 14.17
C PHE A 134 -0.08 -1.08 14.98
N GLN A 135 -0.75 -0.53 15.98
CA GLN A 135 -0.15 0.53 16.81
C GLN A 135 1.05 0.02 17.61
N LYS A 136 0.99 -1.21 18.12
CA LYS A 136 2.14 -1.87 18.76
C LYS A 136 3.31 -2.04 17.77
N CYS A 137 3.04 -2.40 16.52
CA CYS A 137 4.08 -2.59 15.53
C CYS A 137 4.84 -1.29 15.23
N LEU A 138 4.18 -0.13 15.24
CA LEU A 138 4.85 1.16 15.06
C LEU A 138 5.83 1.48 16.21
N VAL A 139 5.52 1.05 17.44
CA VAL A 139 6.44 1.18 18.58
C VAL A 139 7.66 0.27 18.39
N ASP A 140 7.42 -1.02 18.15
CA ASP A 140 8.49 -2.01 18.04
C ASP A 140 9.39 -1.75 16.82
N LEU A 141 8.81 -1.38 15.67
CA LEU A 141 9.55 -0.99 14.47
C LEU A 141 10.29 0.33 14.64
N GLY A 142 9.74 1.28 15.41
CA GLY A 142 10.44 2.50 15.80
C GLY A 142 11.71 2.22 16.59
N ALA A 143 11.61 1.36 17.61
CA ALA A 143 12.79 0.90 18.34
C ALA A 143 13.79 0.16 17.44
N LYS A 144 13.31 -0.74 16.57
CA LYS A 144 14.17 -1.58 15.70
C LYS A 144 14.90 -0.78 14.63
N SER A 145 14.28 0.27 14.09
CA SER A 145 14.82 1.07 12.99
C SER A 145 15.58 2.32 13.44
N GLY A 146 15.52 2.67 14.73
CA GLY A 146 16.05 3.93 15.23
C GLY A 146 15.13 5.14 15.02
N HIS A 147 13.86 4.92 14.64
CA HIS A 147 12.84 5.96 14.47
C HIS A 147 11.71 5.84 15.52
N PRO A 148 11.98 6.13 16.81
CA PRO A 148 10.98 6.00 17.88
C PRO A 148 9.74 6.90 17.66
N GLU A 149 9.86 7.94 16.84
CA GLU A 149 8.75 8.82 16.46
C GLU A 149 7.62 8.07 15.73
N LEU A 150 7.90 6.94 15.06
CA LEU A 150 6.92 6.14 14.29
C LEU A 150 5.59 5.93 15.03
N SER A 151 5.65 5.64 16.33
CA SER A 151 4.48 5.41 17.19
C SER A 151 3.49 6.58 17.27
N LYS A 152 3.94 7.80 16.96
CA LYS A 152 3.17 9.04 17.09
C LYS A 152 2.76 9.66 15.75
N LEU A 153 3.31 9.16 14.64
CA LEU A 153 3.09 9.75 13.32
C LEU A 153 1.68 9.53 12.78
N PRO A 154 1.16 10.43 11.93
CA PRO A 154 -0.06 10.21 11.18
C PRO A 154 0.09 9.15 10.08
N TRP A 155 -1.03 8.68 9.55
CA TRP A 155 -1.12 7.60 8.58
C TRP A 155 -1.83 8.04 7.30
N ALA A 156 -1.29 7.66 6.15
CA ALA A 156 -2.06 7.56 4.91
C ALA A 156 -2.38 6.09 4.67
N LEU A 157 -3.64 5.78 4.42
CA LEU A 157 -4.10 4.40 4.35
C LEU A 157 -4.54 4.07 2.92
N TRP A 158 -4.04 2.97 2.38
CA TRP A 158 -4.61 2.32 1.21
C TRP A 158 -5.02 0.91 1.61
N GLY A 159 -6.19 0.48 1.16
CA GLY A 159 -6.67 -0.86 1.48
C GLY A 159 -7.55 -1.45 0.39
N HIS A 160 -7.32 -2.72 0.07
CA HIS A 160 -8.10 -3.49 -0.90
C HIS A 160 -9.09 -4.43 -0.21
N SER A 161 -10.36 -4.46 -0.62
CA SER A 161 -11.38 -5.39 -0.12
C SER A 161 -11.51 -5.34 1.41
N GLY A 162 -11.21 -6.41 2.13
CA GLY A 162 -11.06 -6.38 3.60
C GLY A 162 -10.09 -5.29 4.10
N GLY A 163 -9.02 -5.02 3.36
CA GLY A 163 -8.13 -3.90 3.66
C GLY A 163 -8.81 -2.53 3.53
N GLY A 164 -9.74 -2.36 2.59
CA GLY A 164 -10.56 -1.15 2.48
C GLY A 164 -11.54 -1.02 3.66
N HIS A 165 -12.11 -2.15 4.09
CA HIS A 165 -12.91 -2.20 5.33
C HIS A 165 -12.07 -1.78 6.54
N TRP A 166 -10.84 -2.30 6.66
CA TRP A 166 -9.90 -1.95 7.72
C TRP A 166 -9.50 -0.48 7.68
N ALA A 167 -9.06 0.02 6.52
CA ALA A 167 -8.64 1.41 6.35
C ALA A 167 -9.78 2.39 6.68
N GLY A 168 -10.99 2.12 6.20
CA GLY A 168 -12.17 2.92 6.56
C GLY A 168 -12.51 2.81 8.05
N GLY A 169 -12.43 1.62 8.64
CA GLY A 169 -12.62 1.44 10.09
C GLY A 169 -11.60 2.23 10.92
N MET A 170 -10.34 2.28 10.47
CA MET A 170 -9.28 3.07 11.09
C MET A 170 -9.55 4.58 10.99
N VAL A 171 -10.13 5.07 9.89
CA VAL A 171 -10.61 6.47 9.78
C VAL A 171 -11.67 6.77 10.82
N LEU A 172 -12.61 5.84 11.05
CA LEU A 172 -13.71 6.04 11.98
C LEU A 172 -13.27 5.93 13.45
N MET A 173 -12.20 5.18 13.74
CA MET A 173 -11.69 4.98 15.10
C MET A 173 -10.62 5.99 15.50
N HIS A 174 -9.77 6.41 14.57
CA HIS A 174 -8.59 7.27 14.82
C HIS A 174 -8.49 8.44 13.82
N PRO A 175 -9.56 9.23 13.60
CA PRO A 175 -9.59 10.26 12.56
C PRO A 175 -8.49 11.33 12.70
N GLU A 176 -8.01 11.59 13.92
CA GLU A 176 -6.92 12.50 14.22
C GLU A 176 -5.53 11.97 13.79
N ARG A 177 -5.40 10.66 13.60
CA ARG A 177 -4.19 10.01 13.11
C ARG A 177 -4.21 9.80 11.60
N VAL A 178 -5.35 9.87 10.91
CA VAL A 178 -5.44 9.55 9.49
C VAL A 178 -5.39 10.82 8.61
N ALA A 179 -4.34 10.93 7.80
CA ALA A 179 -4.14 11.98 6.80
C ALA A 179 -5.02 11.80 5.56
N ALA A 180 -5.24 10.57 5.11
CA ALA A 180 -6.17 10.24 4.03
C ALA A 180 -6.39 8.73 3.94
N ALA A 181 -7.49 8.30 3.33
CA ALA A 181 -7.74 6.88 3.08
C ALA A 181 -8.26 6.59 1.67
N TRP A 182 -7.66 5.61 1.00
CA TRP A 182 -8.11 5.06 -0.28
C TRP A 182 -8.68 3.65 -0.05
N LEU A 183 -9.97 3.50 -0.33
CA LEU A 183 -10.77 2.31 -0.03
C LEU A 183 -11.08 1.58 -1.34
N ARG A 184 -10.19 0.70 -1.78
CA ARG A 184 -10.35 -0.09 -3.00
C ARG A 184 -11.29 -1.27 -2.71
N SER A 185 -12.47 -1.28 -3.33
CA SER A 185 -13.42 -2.40 -3.30
C SER A 185 -13.87 -2.89 -1.91
N GLY A 186 -13.85 -2.02 -0.89
CA GLY A 186 -14.34 -2.37 0.44
C GLY A 186 -14.46 -1.17 1.37
N VAL A 187 -15.54 -1.13 2.17
CA VAL A 187 -15.85 -0.05 3.13
C VAL A 187 -16.42 -0.63 4.43
N PRO A 188 -16.27 0.05 5.57
CA PRO A 188 -16.96 -0.31 6.81
C PRO A 188 -18.47 -0.06 6.71
N LEU A 189 -19.25 -0.73 7.54
CA LEU A 189 -20.68 -0.42 7.69
C LEU A 189 -20.88 0.72 8.67
N LEU A 190 -21.79 1.64 8.37
CA LEU A 190 -22.22 2.71 9.28
C LEU A 190 -23.60 2.46 9.90
N LYS A 191 -24.32 1.46 9.39
CA LYS A 191 -25.63 1.01 9.88
C LYS A 191 -25.66 -0.51 9.92
N ALA A 192 -26.42 -1.07 10.85
CA ALA A 192 -26.57 -2.52 10.95
C ALA A 192 -27.21 -3.05 9.65
N ASN A 193 -26.67 -4.15 9.13
CA ASN A 193 -27.24 -4.87 8.01
C ASN A 193 -27.68 -6.27 8.47
N PRO A 194 -29.00 -6.55 8.57
CA PRO A 194 -29.50 -7.86 8.99
C PRO A 194 -29.00 -9.02 8.11
N GLU A 195 -28.77 -8.79 6.82
CA GLU A 195 -28.25 -9.78 5.88
C GLU A 195 -26.76 -10.09 6.10
N ARG A 196 -26.05 -9.23 6.84
CA ARG A 196 -24.64 -9.36 7.19
C ARG A 196 -24.40 -9.12 8.67
N SER A 197 -25.17 -9.79 9.52
CA SER A 197 -25.23 -9.57 10.97
C SER A 197 -23.91 -9.77 11.72
N THR A 198 -22.94 -10.47 11.12
CA THR A 198 -21.58 -10.65 11.63
C THR A 198 -20.72 -9.39 11.48
N ILE A 199 -20.97 -8.56 10.47
CA ILE A 199 -20.27 -7.30 10.24
C ILE A 199 -20.92 -6.21 11.11
N LYS A 200 -20.19 -5.70 12.09
CA LYS A 200 -20.74 -4.71 13.04
C LYS A 200 -20.60 -3.29 12.47
N ALA A 201 -21.65 -2.51 12.62
CA ALA A 201 -21.61 -1.09 12.24
C ALA A 201 -20.62 -0.30 13.09
N HIS A 202 -19.99 0.69 12.49
CA HIS A 202 -19.21 1.73 13.15
C HIS A 202 -20.08 2.97 13.40
N THR A 203 -19.68 3.76 14.39
CA THR A 203 -20.17 5.13 14.52
C THR A 203 -19.39 6.04 13.57
N LEU A 204 -20.05 7.04 13.00
CA LEU A 204 -19.41 8.10 12.21
C LEU A 204 -19.20 9.34 13.08
N PRO A 205 -18.01 9.56 13.67
CA PRO A 205 -17.72 10.76 14.45
C PRO A 205 -17.48 11.98 13.55
N ASP A 206 -17.77 13.18 14.04
CA ASP A 206 -17.59 14.43 13.27
C ASP A 206 -16.14 14.65 12.80
N ALA A 207 -15.16 14.20 13.60
CA ALA A 207 -13.75 14.28 13.24
C ALA A 207 -13.42 13.47 11.97
N ALA A 208 -14.10 12.34 11.73
CA ALA A 208 -13.90 11.54 10.52
C ALA A 208 -14.39 12.24 9.25
N LEU A 209 -15.35 13.18 9.35
CA LEU A 209 -15.80 13.99 8.22
C LEU A 209 -14.71 14.92 7.68
N LYS A 210 -13.65 15.18 8.46
CA LYS A 210 -12.51 16.03 8.07
C LYS A 210 -11.39 15.24 7.40
N VAL A 211 -11.49 13.92 7.33
CA VAL A 211 -10.50 13.05 6.69
C VAL A 211 -10.88 12.86 5.22
N PRO A 212 -9.99 13.16 4.25
CA PRO A 212 -10.20 12.82 2.86
C PRO A 212 -10.31 11.31 2.67
N VAL A 213 -11.38 10.85 2.01
CA VAL A 213 -11.62 9.44 1.69
C VAL A 213 -11.97 9.26 0.22
N MET A 214 -11.34 8.30 -0.45
CA MET A 214 -11.72 7.86 -1.79
C MET A 214 -12.28 6.44 -1.75
N CYS A 215 -13.53 6.26 -2.20
CA CYS A 215 -14.08 4.95 -2.53
C CYS A 215 -13.73 4.59 -3.98
N ASN A 216 -13.08 3.45 -4.20
CA ASN A 216 -12.63 3.04 -5.54
C ASN A 216 -13.07 1.60 -5.85
N PRO A 217 -14.33 1.38 -6.25
CA PRO A 217 -14.76 0.07 -6.76
C PRO A 217 -14.41 -0.10 -8.25
N GLY A 218 -14.28 -1.34 -8.69
CA GLY A 218 -14.34 -1.71 -10.10
C GLY A 218 -15.76 -1.68 -10.64
N THR A 219 -15.92 -1.35 -11.91
CA THR A 219 -17.26 -1.21 -12.51
C THR A 219 -18.06 -2.51 -12.48
N LYS A 220 -17.40 -3.68 -12.54
CA LYS A 220 -18.07 -4.99 -12.53
C LYS A 220 -18.50 -5.45 -11.12
N GLU A 221 -18.28 -4.61 -10.10
CA GLU A 221 -18.65 -4.89 -8.71
C GLU A 221 -20.01 -4.29 -8.32
N GLY A 222 -20.97 -4.32 -9.26
CA GLY A 222 -22.34 -3.83 -9.04
C GLY A 222 -22.69 -2.53 -9.75
N VAL A 223 -21.72 -1.82 -10.35
CA VAL A 223 -22.00 -0.60 -11.13
C VAL A 223 -22.59 -0.99 -12.49
N THR A 224 -21.87 -1.82 -13.26
CA THR A 224 -22.31 -2.31 -14.59
C THR A 224 -22.71 -3.78 -14.60
N VAL A 225 -22.20 -4.59 -13.68
CA VAL A 225 -22.56 -6.02 -13.54
C VAL A 225 -23.10 -6.27 -12.13
N LYS A 226 -24.43 -6.45 -12.02
CA LYS A 226 -25.14 -6.51 -10.72
C LYS A 226 -25.11 -7.90 -10.06
N ASP A 227 -25.19 -8.97 -10.85
CA ASP A 227 -25.32 -10.34 -10.34
C ASP A 227 -23.98 -11.09 -10.25
N SER A 228 -22.86 -10.37 -10.13
CA SER A 228 -21.54 -10.98 -9.95
C SER A 228 -21.30 -11.34 -8.48
N ARG A 229 -20.31 -12.21 -8.22
CA ARG A 229 -19.86 -12.54 -6.85
C ARG A 229 -19.58 -11.29 -6.00
N PHE A 230 -19.15 -10.20 -6.63
CA PHE A 230 -18.83 -8.91 -5.98
C PHE A 230 -19.88 -7.82 -6.24
N GLY A 231 -21.04 -8.15 -6.79
CA GLY A 231 -22.09 -7.19 -7.17
C GLY A 231 -22.63 -6.32 -6.02
N GLY A 232 -22.48 -6.78 -4.77
CA GLY A 232 -22.87 -6.02 -3.59
C GLY A 232 -21.88 -4.94 -3.14
N VAL A 233 -20.71 -4.82 -3.77
CA VAL A 233 -19.69 -3.83 -3.37
C VAL A 233 -20.13 -2.41 -3.71
N TRP A 234 -20.73 -2.19 -4.89
CA TRP A 234 -21.24 -0.87 -5.27
C TRP A 234 -22.29 -0.36 -4.28
N ALA A 235 -23.33 -1.14 -3.98
CA ALA A 235 -24.39 -0.74 -3.05
C ALA A 235 -23.84 -0.40 -1.65
N ALA A 236 -22.84 -1.14 -1.18
CA ALA A 236 -22.16 -0.85 0.08
C ALA A 236 -21.38 0.47 0.04
N ASN A 237 -20.64 0.72 -1.05
CA ASN A 237 -19.90 1.99 -1.25
C ASN A 237 -20.86 3.17 -1.37
N GLU A 238 -21.97 3.04 -2.12
CA GLU A 238 -22.98 4.09 -2.28
C GLU A 238 -23.63 4.44 -0.94
N THR A 239 -23.96 3.43 -0.13
CA THR A 239 -24.48 3.65 1.23
C THR A 239 -23.46 4.38 2.10
N PHE A 240 -22.22 3.90 2.16
CA PHE A 240 -21.15 4.53 2.95
C PHE A 240 -20.90 5.98 2.50
N PHE A 241 -20.79 6.20 1.18
CA PHE A 241 -20.61 7.51 0.58
C PHE A 241 -21.73 8.47 0.98
N ASN A 242 -22.99 8.06 0.81
CA ASN A 242 -24.13 8.94 1.09
C ASN A 242 -24.21 9.32 2.57
N GLU A 243 -23.95 8.39 3.49
CA GLU A 243 -23.93 8.67 4.94
C GLU A 243 -22.82 9.66 5.34
N VAL A 244 -21.63 9.54 4.74
CA VAL A 244 -20.50 10.45 5.01
C VAL A 244 -20.72 11.81 4.33
N ARG A 245 -21.09 11.81 3.05
CA ARG A 245 -21.20 13.03 2.24
C ARG A 245 -22.39 13.89 2.64
N SER A 246 -23.53 13.30 3.02
CA SER A 246 -24.71 14.04 3.49
C SER A 246 -24.44 14.89 4.73
N LYS A 247 -23.42 14.53 5.52
CA LYS A 247 -22.94 15.28 6.69
C LYS A 247 -21.79 16.25 6.37
N GLY A 248 -21.46 16.44 5.10
CA GLY A 248 -20.39 17.31 4.66
C GLY A 248 -19.00 16.69 4.68
N GLY A 249 -18.90 15.34 4.77
CA GLY A 249 -17.62 14.65 4.76
C GLY A 249 -16.83 14.84 3.46
N LEU A 250 -15.50 14.80 3.55
CA LEU A 250 -14.57 14.91 2.44
C LEU A 250 -14.40 13.56 1.74
N ILE A 251 -15.44 13.09 1.06
CA ILE A 251 -15.48 11.77 0.43
C ILE A 251 -15.78 11.85 -1.07
N SER A 252 -15.17 10.94 -1.82
CA SER A 252 -15.30 10.81 -3.27
C SER A 252 -15.51 9.37 -3.71
N VAL A 253 -15.91 9.20 -4.96
CA VAL A 253 -15.99 7.90 -5.65
C VAL A 253 -15.19 8.00 -6.94
N ALA A 254 -14.32 7.02 -7.20
CA ALA A 254 -13.64 6.84 -8.47
C ALA A 254 -13.89 5.42 -8.95
N VAL A 255 -14.86 5.19 -9.84
CA VAL A 255 -15.11 3.86 -10.39
C VAL A 255 -14.01 3.51 -11.39
N ASP A 256 -13.39 2.34 -11.26
CA ASP A 256 -12.46 1.82 -12.27
C ASP A 256 -13.27 1.20 -13.43
N PRO A 257 -13.25 1.80 -14.64
CA PRO A 257 -14.08 1.33 -15.74
C PRO A 257 -13.59 0.02 -16.37
N LEU A 258 -12.37 -0.43 -16.07
CA LEU A 258 -11.74 -1.58 -16.72
C LEU A 258 -11.62 -2.81 -15.82
N SER A 259 -11.93 -2.68 -14.52
CA SER A 259 -11.75 -3.77 -13.57
C SER A 259 -13.05 -4.34 -12.99
N SER A 260 -12.91 -5.52 -12.40
CA SER A 260 -13.74 -6.03 -11.33
C SER A 260 -13.01 -5.78 -9.99
N HIS A 261 -12.95 -6.78 -9.12
CA HIS A 261 -12.39 -6.72 -7.78
C HIS A 261 -10.84 -6.67 -7.74
N GLU A 262 -10.13 -7.10 -8.79
CA GLU A 262 -8.68 -6.87 -8.94
C GLU A 262 -8.36 -5.37 -9.02
N CYS A 263 -7.14 -4.95 -8.66
CA CYS A 263 -6.81 -3.52 -8.48
C CYS A 263 -6.59 -2.68 -9.77
N GLY A 264 -6.34 -3.30 -10.92
CA GLY A 264 -6.16 -2.59 -12.20
C GLY A 264 -5.17 -1.42 -12.13
N ASN A 265 -5.48 -0.33 -12.84
CA ASN A 265 -4.64 0.86 -12.94
C ASN A 265 -4.85 1.90 -11.82
N GLN A 266 -5.55 1.54 -10.74
CA GLN A 266 -5.94 2.50 -9.69
C GLN A 266 -4.77 3.27 -9.07
N ARG A 267 -3.58 2.66 -8.98
CA ARG A 267 -2.41 3.26 -8.36
C ARG A 267 -2.05 4.61 -8.96
N TYR A 268 -2.26 4.80 -10.26
CA TYR A 268 -1.92 6.05 -10.95
C TYR A 268 -2.81 7.23 -10.53
N LEU A 269 -4.02 6.97 -10.03
CA LEU A 269 -4.82 8.01 -9.37
C LEU A 269 -4.59 8.01 -7.85
N ALA A 270 -4.50 6.83 -7.22
CA ALA A 270 -4.36 6.71 -5.78
C ALA A 270 -3.11 7.41 -5.24
N ILE A 271 -1.97 7.21 -5.89
CA ILE A 271 -0.69 7.77 -5.45
C ILE A 271 -0.69 9.30 -5.56
N ILE A 272 -1.13 9.87 -6.69
CA ILE A 272 -1.19 11.33 -6.84
C ILE A 272 -2.30 11.98 -5.98
N TRP A 273 -3.40 11.26 -5.72
CA TRP A 273 -4.44 11.73 -4.80
C TRP A 273 -3.94 11.74 -3.34
N LEU A 274 -3.22 10.69 -2.93
CA LEU A 274 -2.57 10.65 -1.62
C LEU A 274 -1.45 11.69 -1.52
N ASP A 275 -0.68 11.91 -2.58
CA ASP A 275 0.32 12.97 -2.66
C ASP A 275 -0.28 14.35 -2.38
N ALA A 276 -1.41 14.69 -3.01
CA ALA A 276 -2.11 15.94 -2.77
C ALA A 276 -2.64 16.05 -1.33
N CYS A 277 -3.20 14.96 -0.78
CA CYS A 277 -3.68 14.94 0.60
C CYS A 277 -2.55 15.08 1.62
N LEU A 278 -1.44 14.35 1.43
CA LEU A 278 -0.27 14.40 2.29
C LEU A 278 0.41 15.77 2.24
N SER A 279 0.54 16.35 1.05
CA SER A 279 1.08 17.71 0.86
C SER A 279 0.29 18.75 1.68
N ALA A 280 -1.03 18.63 1.70
CA ALA A 280 -1.89 19.54 2.44
C ALA A 280 -1.90 19.27 3.95
N ARG A 281 -1.96 18.00 4.35
CA ARG A 281 -2.32 17.61 5.72
C ARG A 281 -1.15 17.26 6.61
N LEU A 282 -0.03 16.77 6.08
CA LEU A 282 1.12 16.43 6.93
C LEU A 282 1.73 17.70 7.53
N PRO A 283 1.93 17.75 8.86
CA PRO A 283 2.58 18.89 9.49
C PRO A 283 4.06 18.95 9.07
N LYS A 284 4.63 20.16 9.12
CA LYS A 284 6.09 20.34 8.92
C LYS A 284 6.89 19.76 10.08
N ILE A 285 6.35 19.84 11.29
CA ILE A 285 6.92 19.28 12.51
C ILE A 285 6.10 18.05 12.86
N ALA A 286 6.71 16.87 12.85
CA ALA A 286 6.02 15.57 12.98
C ALA A 286 5.22 15.39 14.28
N THR A 287 5.53 16.16 15.33
CA THR A 287 4.80 16.13 16.61
C THR A 287 3.52 16.99 16.61
N ASN A 288 3.30 17.83 15.59
CA ASN A 288 2.11 18.66 15.52
C ASN A 288 0.90 17.83 15.03
N PRO A 289 -0.33 18.25 15.35
CA PRO A 289 -1.53 17.68 14.75
C PRO A 289 -1.54 17.82 13.21
N LEU A 290 -2.31 16.96 12.53
CA LEU A 290 -2.58 17.09 11.10
C LEU A 290 -3.21 18.46 10.79
N ASN A 291 -2.80 19.05 9.67
CA ASN A 291 -3.47 20.26 9.18
C ASN A 291 -4.88 19.93 8.68
N ALA A 292 -5.76 20.92 8.73
CA ALA A 292 -7.06 20.86 8.08
C ALA A 292 -6.89 20.72 6.56
N MET A 293 -7.74 19.91 5.93
CA MET A 293 -7.77 19.83 4.47
C MET A 293 -8.38 21.11 3.88
N PRO A 294 -7.73 21.79 2.92
CA PRO A 294 -8.34 22.89 2.19
C PRO A 294 -9.60 22.43 1.44
N THR A 295 -10.65 23.25 1.47
CA THR A 295 -11.94 22.95 0.83
C THR A 295 -12.42 24.03 -0.15
N ASP A 296 -11.72 25.16 -0.21
CA ASP A 296 -12.02 26.32 -1.05
C ASP A 296 -11.72 26.08 -2.53
N GLN A 297 -10.74 25.22 -2.83
CA GLN A 297 -10.35 24.84 -4.19
C GLN A 297 -11.04 23.57 -4.69
N ALA A 298 -12.02 23.07 -3.95
CA ALA A 298 -12.65 21.79 -4.24
C ALA A 298 -13.38 21.75 -5.58
N TRP A 299 -13.40 20.57 -6.17
CA TRP A 299 -14.21 20.23 -7.34
C TRP A 299 -15.24 19.19 -6.95
N LEU A 300 -16.37 19.18 -7.66
CA LEU A 300 -17.48 18.28 -7.43
C LEU A 300 -17.84 17.53 -8.71
N ALA A 301 -18.22 16.26 -8.57
CA ALA A 301 -18.66 15.42 -9.67
C ALA A 301 -19.85 14.53 -9.25
N PRO A 302 -20.74 14.13 -10.18
CA PRO A 302 -21.64 13.01 -9.94
C PRO A 302 -20.85 11.73 -9.66
N ILE A 303 -21.29 10.90 -8.70
CA ILE A 303 -20.52 9.72 -8.23
C ILE A 303 -20.29 8.62 -9.28
N THR A 304 -21.12 8.59 -10.33
CA THR A 304 -20.98 7.71 -11.51
C THR A 304 -20.77 8.51 -12.79
N GLY A 305 -20.49 9.81 -12.67
CA GLY A 305 -20.22 10.69 -13.80
C GLY A 305 -18.76 10.61 -14.27
N SER A 306 -18.47 11.28 -15.38
CA SER A 306 -17.12 11.39 -15.96
C SER A 306 -16.56 12.81 -15.95
N GLU A 307 -17.33 13.78 -15.47
CA GLU A 307 -16.99 15.20 -15.47
C GLU A 307 -17.05 15.77 -14.06
N ALA A 308 -16.03 16.55 -13.72
CA ALA A 308 -15.95 17.32 -12.50
C ALA A 308 -15.98 18.82 -12.83
N GLN A 309 -16.55 19.62 -11.92
CA GLN A 309 -16.60 21.08 -12.05
C GLN A 309 -16.08 21.73 -10.77
N PRO A 310 -15.52 22.96 -10.83
CA PRO A 310 -15.24 23.72 -9.62
C PRO A 310 -16.49 23.79 -8.73
N MET A 311 -16.34 23.64 -7.42
CA MET A 311 -17.47 23.61 -6.48
C MET A 311 -18.41 24.82 -6.65
N ALA A 312 -17.84 26.02 -6.91
CA ALA A 312 -18.61 27.25 -7.14
C ALA A 312 -19.46 27.26 -8.42
N LYS A 313 -19.19 26.35 -9.36
CA LYS A 313 -19.91 26.23 -10.65
C LYS A 313 -20.75 24.95 -10.74
N PHE A 314 -20.71 24.10 -9.71
CA PHE A 314 -21.40 22.83 -9.72
C PHE A 314 -22.92 23.03 -9.64
N SER A 315 -23.66 22.54 -10.64
CA SER A 315 -25.10 22.73 -10.73
C SER A 315 -25.93 21.68 -9.98
N GLY A 316 -25.31 20.61 -9.49
CA GLY A 316 -25.98 19.56 -8.72
C GLY A 316 -26.00 19.84 -7.20
N GLU A 317 -26.52 18.89 -6.42
CA GLU A 317 -26.52 18.99 -4.96
C GLU A 317 -25.13 18.69 -4.36
N PRO A 318 -24.44 19.66 -3.73
CA PRO A 318 -23.07 19.44 -3.26
C PRO A 318 -22.92 18.30 -2.25
N LEU A 319 -23.90 18.10 -1.36
CA LEU A 319 -23.91 17.05 -0.34
C LEU A 319 -24.27 15.65 -0.88
N LYS A 320 -24.47 15.51 -2.19
CA LYS A 320 -24.60 14.23 -2.91
C LYS A 320 -23.51 14.02 -3.95
N ALA A 321 -22.61 14.99 -4.12
CA ALA A 321 -21.55 14.95 -5.12
C ALA A 321 -20.22 14.47 -4.54
N ALA A 322 -19.45 13.76 -5.36
CA ALA A 322 -18.10 13.34 -5.06
C ALA A 322 -17.19 14.56 -4.86
N TRP A 323 -16.45 14.62 -3.76
CA TRP A 323 -15.55 15.73 -3.42
C TRP A 323 -14.13 15.46 -3.90
N LEU A 324 -13.55 16.39 -4.67
CA LEU A 324 -12.17 16.29 -5.16
C LEU A 324 -11.36 17.48 -4.63
N PRO A 325 -10.11 17.30 -4.16
CA PRO A 325 -9.36 18.32 -3.43
C PRO A 325 -9.14 19.62 -4.20
N ASN A 326 -8.83 19.51 -5.49
CA ASN A 326 -8.39 20.60 -6.34
C ASN A 326 -8.53 20.23 -7.83
N GLU A 327 -8.25 21.20 -8.70
CA GLU A 327 -8.34 21.05 -10.16
C GLU A 327 -7.43 19.97 -10.72
N ALA A 328 -6.19 19.86 -10.23
CA ALA A 328 -5.23 18.87 -10.76
C ALA A 328 -5.75 17.44 -10.53
N ILE A 329 -6.19 17.15 -9.30
CA ILE A 329 -6.79 15.86 -8.95
C ILE A 329 -8.11 15.64 -9.68
N ALA A 330 -8.93 16.67 -9.87
CA ALA A 330 -10.16 16.55 -10.64
C ALA A 330 -9.91 16.16 -12.10
N LYS A 331 -8.87 16.72 -12.74
CA LYS A 331 -8.46 16.36 -14.10
C LYS A 331 -7.96 14.92 -14.19
N SER A 332 -7.12 14.50 -13.26
CA SER A 332 -6.65 13.11 -13.20
C SER A 332 -7.79 12.13 -12.90
N TRP A 333 -8.75 12.51 -12.06
CA TRP A 333 -9.95 11.73 -11.79
C TRP A 333 -10.80 11.55 -13.05
N MET A 334 -11.05 12.62 -13.82
CA MET A 334 -11.81 12.55 -15.08
C MET A 334 -11.15 11.63 -16.12
N GLN A 335 -9.82 11.64 -16.20
CA GLN A 335 -9.08 10.69 -17.03
C GLN A 335 -9.25 9.25 -16.50
N TYR A 336 -9.06 9.06 -15.20
CA TYR A 336 -9.12 7.74 -14.58
C TYR A 336 -10.48 7.05 -14.73
N VAL A 337 -11.57 7.73 -14.40
CA VAL A 337 -12.92 7.14 -14.45
C VAL A 337 -13.41 6.90 -15.88
N LYS A 338 -12.75 7.50 -16.88
CA LYS A 338 -13.07 7.30 -18.29
C LYS A 338 -12.43 6.02 -18.84
N ASP A 339 -11.12 5.85 -18.64
CA ASP A 339 -10.37 4.75 -19.27
C ASP A 339 -9.12 4.32 -18.47
N THR A 340 -8.97 4.79 -17.23
CA THR A 340 -7.80 4.59 -16.36
C THR A 340 -6.49 5.21 -16.85
N LEU A 341 -6.51 5.97 -17.96
CA LEU A 341 -5.33 6.58 -18.54
C LEU A 341 -4.96 7.89 -17.83
N VAL A 342 -4.48 7.80 -16.59
CA VAL A 342 -3.86 8.96 -15.93
C VAL A 342 -2.57 9.30 -16.67
N SER A 343 -2.52 10.48 -17.29
CA SER A 343 -1.41 10.91 -18.14
C SER A 343 -0.24 11.41 -17.32
N ASP A 344 0.97 11.13 -17.78
CA ASP A 344 2.22 11.71 -17.30
C ASP A 344 3.03 12.20 -18.50
N SER A 345 3.62 13.39 -18.36
CA SER A 345 4.41 14.07 -19.39
C SER A 345 5.84 14.36 -18.94
N THR A 346 6.23 13.92 -17.74
CA THR A 346 7.55 14.14 -17.16
C THR A 346 8.40 12.88 -17.27
N PRO A 347 9.66 12.99 -17.74
CA PRO A 347 10.54 11.82 -17.81
C PRO A 347 10.96 11.39 -16.40
N PRO A 348 11.18 10.08 -16.17
CA PRO A 348 11.66 9.59 -14.89
C PRO A 348 13.09 10.06 -14.60
N SER A 349 13.54 9.88 -13.36
CA SER A 349 14.93 10.14 -12.97
C SER A 349 15.90 9.12 -13.60
N ALA A 350 17.14 9.57 -13.84
CA ALA A 350 18.21 8.71 -14.34
C ALA A 350 18.63 7.69 -13.27
N PRO A 351 18.98 6.44 -13.66
CA PRO A 351 19.59 5.50 -12.73
C PRO A 351 20.91 6.03 -12.15
N THR A 352 21.18 5.66 -10.91
CA THR A 352 22.39 6.03 -10.18
C THR A 352 23.19 4.80 -9.80
N ASN A 353 24.44 5.01 -9.38
CA ASN A 353 25.31 3.96 -8.84
C ASN A 353 25.43 2.74 -9.76
N LEU A 354 25.49 2.96 -11.09
CA LEU A 354 25.77 1.88 -12.04
C LEU A 354 27.19 1.35 -11.77
N GLN A 355 27.26 0.08 -11.43
CA GLN A 355 28.50 -0.66 -11.21
C GLN A 355 28.58 -1.81 -12.19
N VAL A 356 29.74 -1.94 -12.84
CA VAL A 356 30.04 -3.02 -13.79
C VAL A 356 31.16 -3.89 -13.19
N LYS A 357 30.93 -5.20 -13.14
CA LYS A 357 31.95 -6.19 -12.75
C LYS A 357 32.03 -7.27 -13.82
N GLY A 358 33.01 -7.16 -14.71
CA GLY A 358 33.09 -8.02 -15.89
C GLY A 358 31.91 -7.71 -16.81
N ASN A 359 30.96 -8.64 -16.93
CA ASN A 359 29.74 -8.47 -17.71
C ASN A 359 28.46 -8.33 -16.85
N GLU A 360 28.59 -8.22 -15.52
CA GLU A 360 27.47 -8.01 -14.61
C GLU A 360 27.31 -6.53 -14.28
N LEU A 361 26.09 -6.02 -14.46
CA LEU A 361 25.68 -4.65 -14.18
C LEU A 361 24.71 -4.64 -13.00
N ASN A 362 24.91 -3.74 -12.05
CA ASN A 362 23.95 -3.45 -10.98
C ASN A 362 23.78 -1.93 -10.86
N TRP A 363 22.59 -1.45 -10.56
CA TRP A 363 22.30 -0.02 -10.40
C TRP A 363 21.19 0.22 -9.37
N GLU A 364 20.99 1.48 -9.02
CA GLU A 364 19.85 1.94 -8.25
C GLU A 364 18.98 2.88 -9.10
N ALA A 365 17.67 2.86 -8.88
CA ALA A 365 16.74 3.77 -9.51
C ALA A 365 15.50 3.97 -8.63
N GLU A 366 14.85 5.12 -8.79
CA GLU A 366 13.58 5.41 -8.17
C GLU A 366 12.46 5.32 -9.20
N ALA A 367 11.28 4.89 -8.78
CA ALA A 367 10.11 4.94 -9.62
C ALA A 367 9.65 6.39 -9.78
N ASP A 368 9.11 6.69 -10.96
CA ASP A 368 8.41 7.95 -11.20
C ASP A 368 7.17 8.05 -10.31
N LEU A 369 6.87 9.21 -9.75
CA LEU A 369 5.75 9.36 -8.81
C LEU A 369 4.40 9.27 -9.53
N GLU A 370 4.30 9.87 -10.71
CA GLU A 370 3.08 9.97 -11.48
C GLU A 370 2.77 8.65 -12.19
N SER A 371 3.78 8.00 -12.78
CA SER A 371 3.59 6.85 -13.65
C SER A 371 4.45 5.62 -13.32
N GLY A 372 5.20 5.62 -12.23
CA GLY A 372 5.91 4.43 -11.75
C GLY A 372 7.08 4.00 -12.65
N LEU A 373 7.51 2.75 -12.51
CA LEU A 373 8.66 2.19 -13.22
C LEU A 373 8.21 1.06 -14.15
N ALA A 374 8.38 1.22 -15.47
CA ALA A 374 8.03 0.21 -16.45
C ALA A 374 9.19 -0.75 -16.74
N SER A 375 10.35 -0.20 -17.06
CA SER A 375 11.51 -0.97 -17.48
C SER A 375 12.80 -0.14 -17.46
N PHE A 376 13.90 -0.78 -17.81
CA PHE A 376 15.19 -0.18 -18.08
C PHE A 376 15.64 -0.50 -19.51
N ILE A 377 16.28 0.46 -20.18
CA ILE A 377 17.03 0.24 -21.42
C ILE A 377 18.51 0.19 -21.05
N ILE A 378 19.20 -0.84 -21.53
CA ILE A 378 20.62 -1.05 -21.31
C ILE A 378 21.36 -0.78 -22.60
N GLU A 379 22.40 0.03 -22.52
CA GLU A 379 23.28 0.35 -23.63
C GLU A 379 24.70 -0.15 -23.38
N ARG A 380 25.36 -0.58 -24.45
CA ARG A 380 26.78 -0.96 -24.49
C ARG A 380 27.46 -0.21 -25.62
N ASP A 381 28.55 0.47 -25.31
CA ASP A 381 29.35 1.26 -26.25
C ASP A 381 28.50 2.25 -27.06
N GLY A 382 27.52 2.87 -26.38
CA GLY A 382 26.59 3.84 -26.96
C GLY A 382 25.48 3.25 -27.84
N LYS A 383 25.32 1.92 -27.87
CA LYS A 383 24.28 1.23 -28.65
C LYS A 383 23.33 0.47 -27.74
N PHE A 384 22.09 0.33 -28.17
CA PHE A 384 21.10 -0.54 -27.52
C PHE A 384 21.63 -1.96 -27.36
N LEU A 385 21.49 -2.51 -26.16
CA LEU A 385 21.82 -3.90 -25.83
C LEU A 385 20.56 -4.70 -25.48
N ALA A 386 19.74 -4.21 -24.55
CA ALA A 386 18.57 -4.93 -24.04
C ALA A 386 17.54 -4.01 -23.36
N ASN A 387 16.33 -4.54 -23.18
CA ASN A 387 15.34 -4.03 -22.23
C ASN A 387 15.29 -4.96 -21.00
N LEU A 388 15.05 -4.39 -19.81
CA LEU A 388 14.80 -5.14 -18.58
C LEU A 388 13.52 -4.65 -17.88
N PRO A 389 12.48 -5.49 -17.72
CA PRO A 389 12.35 -6.82 -18.32
C PRO A 389 12.31 -6.73 -19.85
N GLU A 390 12.67 -7.83 -20.53
CA GLU A 390 12.62 -7.91 -22.00
C GLU A 390 11.18 -7.76 -22.51
N THR A 391 10.21 -8.32 -21.78
CA THR A 391 8.78 -8.14 -22.03
C THR A 391 8.08 -7.83 -20.71
N GLY A 392 7.37 -6.70 -20.67
CA GLY A 392 6.52 -6.37 -19.54
C GLY A 392 5.35 -7.35 -19.45
N LYS A 393 5.13 -7.93 -18.28
CA LYS A 393 3.96 -8.76 -17.98
C LYS A 393 3.27 -8.14 -16.77
N ASN A 394 2.02 -7.71 -16.93
CA ASN A 394 1.14 -7.36 -15.82
C ASN A 394 -0.30 -7.70 -16.21
N PRO A 395 -0.95 -8.67 -15.54
CA PRO A 395 -2.35 -8.98 -15.81
C PRO A 395 -3.31 -7.92 -15.25
N PHE A 396 -2.83 -7.00 -14.41
CA PHE A 396 -3.64 -6.04 -13.66
C PHE A 396 -3.36 -4.58 -14.07
N GLY A 397 -3.29 -4.29 -15.37
CA GLY A 397 -3.12 -2.92 -15.87
C GLY A 397 -1.86 -2.73 -16.70
N ARG A 398 -1.25 -1.53 -16.65
CA ARG A 398 -0.03 -1.22 -17.40
C ARG A 398 1.13 -2.14 -16.96
N PRO A 399 1.99 -2.63 -17.89
CA PRO A 399 3.18 -3.36 -17.50
C PRO A 399 4.13 -2.52 -16.64
N ILE A 400 4.58 -3.09 -15.52
CA ILE A 400 5.55 -2.45 -14.61
C ILE A 400 6.71 -3.39 -14.31
N PHE A 401 7.85 -2.83 -13.91
CA PHE A 401 9.10 -3.57 -13.69
C PHE A 401 8.98 -4.70 -12.66
N GLN A 402 8.22 -4.47 -11.59
CA GLN A 402 8.03 -5.45 -10.51
C GLN A 402 6.86 -6.43 -10.74
N ASN A 403 6.08 -6.23 -11.82
CA ASN A 403 4.76 -6.83 -12.04
C ASN A 403 3.81 -6.60 -10.83
N LEU A 404 2.53 -6.97 -10.93
CA LEU A 404 1.56 -6.84 -9.83
C LEU A 404 0.86 -8.14 -9.50
N GLN A 405 0.58 -8.29 -8.21
CA GLN A 405 -0.38 -9.23 -7.65
C GLN A 405 -1.77 -8.61 -7.58
N TYR A 406 -2.76 -9.44 -7.25
CA TYR A 406 -4.18 -9.08 -7.22
C TYR A 406 -4.50 -7.86 -6.33
N SER A 407 -3.76 -7.70 -5.23
CA SER A 407 -3.92 -6.59 -4.27
C SER A 407 -2.86 -5.49 -4.44
N ASP A 408 -2.45 -5.17 -5.67
CA ASP A 408 -1.58 -4.01 -5.98
C ASP A 408 -0.19 -4.05 -5.31
N THR A 409 0.43 -5.22 -5.21
CA THR A 409 1.81 -5.35 -4.68
C THR A 409 2.72 -6.11 -5.64
N PRO A 410 4.06 -5.93 -5.55
CA PRO A 410 5.03 -6.63 -6.39
C PRO A 410 4.86 -8.15 -6.37
N SER A 411 5.08 -8.80 -7.50
CA SER A 411 5.16 -10.27 -7.55
C SER A 411 6.45 -10.80 -6.90
N GLN A 412 6.43 -12.06 -6.46
CA GLN A 412 7.63 -12.76 -5.99
C GLN A 412 8.13 -13.79 -7.02
N PRO A 413 9.46 -14.01 -7.11
CA PRO A 413 10.53 -13.26 -6.44
C PRO A 413 10.63 -11.81 -6.96
N LEU A 414 11.11 -10.89 -6.11
CA LEU A 414 11.31 -9.49 -6.52
C LEU A 414 12.35 -9.40 -7.65
N VAL A 415 12.04 -8.64 -8.69
CA VAL A 415 12.95 -8.43 -9.82
C VAL A 415 14.10 -7.50 -9.39
N PRO A 416 15.37 -7.90 -9.53
CA PRO A 416 16.50 -7.05 -9.16
C PRO A 416 16.84 -6.06 -10.28
N MET A 417 17.37 -4.89 -9.90
CA MET A 417 18.02 -3.93 -10.82
C MET A 417 19.43 -4.42 -11.20
N LYS A 418 19.48 -5.58 -11.85
CA LYS A 418 20.70 -6.27 -12.29
C LYS A 418 20.53 -6.79 -13.71
N TYR A 419 21.62 -6.76 -14.47
CA TYR A 419 21.68 -7.38 -15.80
C TYR A 419 23.03 -8.03 -16.05
N THR A 420 23.04 -9.13 -16.81
CA THR A 420 24.28 -9.79 -17.24
C THR A 420 24.35 -9.78 -18.76
N ASP A 421 25.39 -9.13 -19.31
CA ASP A 421 25.66 -9.12 -20.74
C ASP A 421 26.31 -10.44 -21.18
N MET A 422 25.48 -11.39 -21.62
CA MET A 422 25.94 -12.68 -22.13
C MET A 422 26.65 -12.59 -23.49
N LYS A 423 26.65 -11.40 -24.12
CA LYS A 423 27.27 -11.14 -25.42
C LYS A 423 28.53 -10.27 -25.29
N ALA A 424 29.01 -10.02 -24.08
CA ALA A 424 30.24 -9.28 -23.84
C ALA A 424 31.44 -10.08 -24.35
N GLU A 425 32.35 -9.44 -25.10
CA GLU A 425 33.56 -10.09 -25.60
C GLU A 425 34.58 -10.24 -24.46
N ALA A 426 35.07 -11.45 -24.24
CA ALA A 426 36.07 -11.71 -23.20
C ALA A 426 37.34 -10.87 -23.43
N GLY A 427 37.78 -10.16 -22.40
CA GLY A 427 38.99 -9.31 -22.45
C GLY A 427 38.78 -7.91 -23.05
N LYS A 428 37.59 -7.61 -23.58
CA LYS A 428 37.25 -6.26 -24.07
C LYS A 428 36.63 -5.43 -22.94
N LYS A 429 37.07 -4.17 -22.83
CA LYS A 429 36.43 -3.20 -21.95
C LYS A 429 35.25 -2.57 -22.68
N HIS A 430 34.07 -2.74 -22.13
CA HIS A 430 32.84 -2.13 -22.63
C HIS A 430 32.45 -0.95 -21.74
N THR A 431 31.77 0.04 -22.31
CA THR A 431 31.15 1.13 -21.53
C THR A 431 29.65 0.91 -21.51
N TYR A 432 29.05 0.88 -20.33
CA TYR A 432 27.63 0.65 -20.12
C TYR A 432 26.91 1.89 -19.61
N ARG A 433 25.65 2.01 -20.01
CA ARG A 433 24.69 2.99 -19.47
C ARG A 433 23.33 2.34 -19.28
N VAL A 434 22.56 2.83 -18.32
CA VAL A 434 21.18 2.40 -18.07
C VAL A 434 20.25 3.61 -18.14
N ILE A 435 19.09 3.43 -18.77
CA ILE A 435 18.05 4.45 -18.91
C ILE A 435 16.76 3.91 -18.29
N THR A 436 16.11 4.70 -17.45
CA THR A 436 14.81 4.39 -16.85
C THR A 436 13.69 4.68 -17.83
N VAL A 437 12.66 3.83 -17.87
CA VAL A 437 11.42 4.05 -18.62
C VAL A 437 10.24 3.98 -17.65
N ASN A 438 9.40 5.02 -17.64
CA ASN A 438 8.16 5.04 -16.84
C ASN A 438 6.99 4.40 -17.59
N THR A 439 5.82 4.23 -16.96
CA THR A 439 4.69 3.53 -17.61
C THR A 439 3.95 4.37 -18.64
N ALA A 440 4.28 5.66 -18.75
CA ALA A 440 3.88 6.52 -19.86
C ALA A 440 4.83 6.39 -21.09
N GLY A 441 5.90 5.61 -20.98
CA GLY A 441 6.86 5.37 -22.06
C GLY A 441 7.95 6.44 -22.19
N LEU A 442 8.04 7.37 -21.24
CA LEU A 442 9.06 8.41 -21.22
C LEU A 442 10.38 7.87 -20.68
N LYS A 443 11.48 8.38 -21.24
CA LYS A 443 12.84 7.94 -20.95
C LYS A 443 13.57 8.98 -20.13
N SER A 444 14.30 8.54 -19.12
CA SER A 444 15.24 9.40 -18.39
C SER A 444 16.47 9.74 -19.24
N LYS A 445 17.32 10.63 -18.71
CA LYS A 445 18.72 10.69 -19.18
C LYS A 445 19.42 9.37 -18.84
N PRO A 446 20.42 8.95 -19.63
CA PRO A 446 21.26 7.81 -19.24
C PRO A 446 21.96 8.06 -17.91
N SER A 447 22.23 6.98 -17.18
CA SER A 447 23.19 6.97 -16.07
C SER A 447 24.57 7.48 -16.51
N ALA A 448 25.42 7.81 -15.54
CA ALA A 448 26.84 7.98 -15.82
C ALA A 448 27.43 6.69 -16.44
N ASP A 449 28.44 6.87 -17.29
CA ASP A 449 29.18 5.77 -17.92
C ASP A 449 29.88 4.92 -16.84
N SER A 450 29.76 3.59 -16.96
CA SER A 450 30.53 2.63 -16.15
C SER A 450 31.23 1.61 -17.04
N LYS A 451 32.40 1.12 -16.61
CA LYS A 451 33.26 0.19 -17.38
C LYS A 451 33.56 -1.09 -16.63
#